data_AF-A0A5D3AXK4-F1
#
_entry.id   AF-A0A5D3AXK4-F1
#
_cell.length_a   1.000
_cell.length_b   1.000
_cell.length_c   1.000
_cell.angle_alpha   90.00
_cell.angle_beta   90.00
_cell.angle_gamma   90.00
#
_symmetry.space_group_name_H-M   'P 1'
#
loop_
_entity.id
_entity.type
_entity.pdbx_description
1 polymer ?
#
loop_
_entity_poly.entity_id
_entity_poly.type
_entity_poly.pdbx_seq_one_letter_code
_entity_poly.pdbx_strand_id
1 'polypeptide(L)'
;MPDPDEQTRLISEEATRVAERFMVTIDTNMAASGFEIPTFPKSYDIVVKTITDWVQTAIEAEVNDEHNEDWTLEDSLKDVDVRAKAIGLSELGEVLVWSAKVDGDGWSLITETPLIELPWA
;
A
#
# COMPACT_ATOMS: atom_id res chain seq x y z
N MET A 1 16.85 -21.26 -3.44
CA MET A 1 15.49 -20.85 -3.03
C MET A 1 15.61 -20.27 -1.63
N PRO A 2 15.09 -19.06 -1.39
CA PRO A 2 15.05 -18.48 -0.04
C PRO A 2 14.24 -19.38 0.90
N ASP A 3 14.55 -19.31 2.19
CA ASP A 3 13.75 -19.93 3.23
C ASP A 3 12.33 -19.32 3.18
N PRO A 4 11.23 -20.11 3.18
CA PRO A 4 9.87 -19.58 3.21
C PRO A 4 9.62 -18.55 4.32
N ASP A 5 10.29 -18.71 5.47
CA ASP A 5 10.22 -17.76 6.58
C ASP A 5 10.96 -16.46 6.25
N GLU A 6 12.10 -16.55 5.55
CA GLU A 6 12.85 -15.39 5.08
C GLU A 6 12.09 -14.62 4.00
N GLN A 7 11.48 -15.31 3.03
CA GLN A 7 10.65 -14.70 2.01
C GLN A 7 9.47 -13.95 2.64
N THR A 8 8.72 -14.62 3.52
CA THR A 8 7.57 -14.02 4.20
C THR A 8 7.98 -12.77 4.99
N ARG A 9 9.12 -12.85 5.68
CA ARG A 9 9.68 -11.71 6.43
C ARG A 9 10.02 -10.53 5.51
N LEU A 10 10.73 -10.77 4.41
CA LEU A 10 11.15 -9.72 3.47
C LEU A 10 9.95 -9.03 2.81
N ILE A 11 8.94 -9.81 2.40
CA ILE A 11 7.70 -9.27 1.84
C ILE A 11 6.99 -8.40 2.88
N SER A 12 6.87 -8.87 4.12
CA SER A 12 6.20 -8.12 5.19
C SER A 12 6.92 -6.83 5.57
N GLU A 13 8.25 -6.84 5.60
CA GLU A 13 9.09 -5.66 5.83
C GLU A 13 8.90 -4.61 4.73
N GLU A 14 8.91 -5.04 3.46
CA GLU A 14 8.70 -4.15 2.33
C GLU A 14 7.27 -3.58 2.32
N ALA A 15 6.27 -4.43 2.54
CA ALA A 15 4.87 -4.01 2.61
C ALA A 15 4.63 -2.97 3.71
N THR A 16 5.25 -3.15 4.88
CA THR A 16 5.17 -2.19 5.99
C THR A 16 5.81 -0.85 5.60
N ARG A 17 7.00 -0.89 4.98
CA ARG A 17 7.70 0.31 4.52
C ARG A 17 6.87 1.10 3.50
N VAL A 18 6.23 0.40 2.57
CA VAL A 18 5.37 1.01 1.54
C VAL A 18 4.11 1.59 2.18
N ALA A 19 3.48 0.89 3.13
CA ALA A 19 2.30 1.37 3.84
C ALA A 19 2.58 2.67 4.61
N GLU A 20 3.70 2.74 5.34
CA GLU A 20 4.11 3.95 6.06
C GLU A 20 4.36 5.12 5.11
N ARG A 21 5.03 4.88 3.98
CA ARG A 21 5.23 5.92 2.94
C ARG A 21 3.90 6.40 2.36
N PHE A 22 2.95 5.50 2.14
CA PHE A 22 1.64 5.86 1.64
C PHE A 22 0.84 6.67 2.66
N MET A 23 0.97 6.39 3.96
CA MET A 23 0.39 7.22 5.02
C MET A 23 0.88 8.66 4.98
N VAL A 24 2.19 8.87 4.77
CA VAL A 24 2.74 10.24 4.58
C VAL A 24 2.13 10.92 3.35
N THR A 25 1.85 10.16 2.29
CA THR A 25 1.18 10.69 1.09
C THR A 25 -0.26 11.10 1.39
N ILE A 26 -0.99 10.31 2.17
CA ILE A 26 -2.34 10.67 2.63
C ILE A 26 -2.28 11.95 3.47
N ASP A 27 -1.44 11.99 4.51
CA ASP A 27 -1.29 13.15 5.39
C ASP A 27 -0.95 14.43 4.61
N THR A 28 -0.06 14.32 3.61
CA THR A 28 0.32 15.47 2.77
C THR A 28 -0.84 15.96 1.92
N ASN A 29 -1.62 15.07 1.30
CA ASN A 29 -2.79 15.43 0.50
C ASN A 29 -3.91 16.04 1.37
N MET A 30 -4.09 15.49 2.58
CA MET A 30 -5.06 15.98 3.55
C MET A 30 -4.70 17.37 4.08
N ALA A 31 -3.43 17.60 4.41
CA ALA A 31 -2.94 18.90 4.82
C ALA A 31 -3.09 19.96 3.73
N ALA A 32 -2.82 19.61 2.47
CA ALA A 32 -3.04 20.49 1.32
C ALA A 32 -4.52 20.88 1.13
N SER A 33 -5.43 20.04 1.64
CA SER A 33 -6.88 20.26 1.64
C SER A 33 -7.38 21.00 2.89
N GLY A 34 -6.48 21.39 3.81
CA GLY A 34 -6.79 22.18 5.01
C GLY A 34 -7.07 21.36 6.28
N PHE A 35 -6.74 20.06 6.29
CA PHE A 35 -6.94 19.18 7.44
C PHE A 35 -5.70 19.08 8.33
N GLU A 36 -5.93 18.71 9.60
CA GLU A 36 -4.85 18.53 10.58
C GLU A 36 -4.03 17.26 10.29
N ILE A 37 -2.74 17.33 10.60
CA ILE A 37 -1.83 16.17 10.61
C ILE A 37 -1.62 15.75 12.08
N PRO A 38 -1.70 14.45 12.43
CA PRO A 38 -1.93 13.30 11.56
C PRO A 38 -3.40 13.13 11.17
N THR A 39 -3.66 12.55 10.00
CA THR A 39 -5.02 12.30 9.50
C THR A 39 -5.76 11.27 10.34
N PHE A 40 -5.08 10.24 10.87
CA PHE A 40 -5.71 9.13 11.60
C PHE A 40 -5.17 8.98 13.03
N PRO A 41 -5.27 9.99 13.92
CA PRO A 41 -4.64 10.00 15.23
C PRO A 41 -5.07 8.83 16.14
N LYS A 42 -6.28 8.29 15.96
CA LYS A 42 -6.84 7.20 16.78
C LYS A 42 -6.82 5.83 16.11
N SER A 43 -6.65 5.80 14.79
CA SER A 43 -6.79 4.61 13.95
C SER A 43 -5.53 4.32 13.13
N TYR A 44 -4.44 5.07 13.34
CA TYR A 44 -3.18 4.95 12.61
C TYR A 44 -2.70 3.50 12.46
N ASP A 45 -2.57 2.76 13.56
CA ASP A 45 -2.08 1.38 13.53
C ASP A 45 -3.00 0.45 12.72
N ILE A 46 -4.32 0.70 12.77
CA ILE A 46 -5.30 -0.08 12.00
C ILE A 46 -5.15 0.22 10.52
N VAL A 47 -5.05 1.50 10.16
CA VAL A 47 -4.91 1.96 8.77
C VAL A 47 -3.61 1.45 8.16
N VAL A 48 -2.48 1.63 8.87
CA VAL A 48 -1.17 1.10 8.44
C VAL A 48 -1.26 -0.39 8.21
N LYS A 49 -1.80 -1.14 9.17
CA LYS A 49 -1.97 -2.59 9.02
C LYS A 49 -2.81 -2.97 7.81
N THR A 50 -3.94 -2.29 7.59
CA THR A 50 -4.79 -2.56 6.42
C THR A 50 -4.05 -2.32 5.10
N ILE A 51 -3.26 -1.24 5.01
CA ILE A 51 -2.45 -0.96 3.81
C ILE A 51 -1.31 -1.99 3.69
N THR A 52 -0.65 -2.35 4.79
CA THR A 52 0.41 -3.37 4.82
C THR A 52 -0.11 -4.71 4.32
N ASP A 53 -1.22 -5.21 4.87
CA ASP A 53 -1.81 -6.50 4.48
C ASP A 53 -2.16 -6.50 2.97
N TRP A 54 -2.64 -5.36 2.46
CA TRP A 54 -2.94 -5.18 1.05
C TRP A 54 -1.69 -5.20 0.16
N VAL A 55 -0.65 -4.44 0.50
CA VAL A 55 0.61 -4.42 -0.26
C VAL A 55 1.29 -5.79 -0.21
N GLN A 56 1.29 -6.44 0.96
CA GLN A 56 1.83 -7.79 1.12
C GLN A 56 1.11 -8.77 0.19
N THR A 57 -0.22 -8.75 0.13
CA THR A 57 -1.00 -9.61 -0.77
C THR A 57 -0.63 -9.37 -2.25
N ALA A 58 -0.37 -8.11 -2.63
CA ALA A 58 0.03 -7.77 -4.00
C ALA A 58 1.42 -8.32 -4.35
N ILE A 59 2.39 -8.16 -3.44
CA ILE A 59 3.75 -8.70 -3.63
C ILE A 59 3.71 -10.24 -3.65
N GLU A 60 2.94 -10.87 -2.77
CA GLU A 60 2.78 -12.33 -2.76
C GLU A 60 2.18 -12.84 -4.06
N ALA A 61 1.21 -12.13 -4.65
CA ALA A 61 0.65 -12.48 -5.95
C ALA A 61 1.72 -12.39 -7.06
N GLU A 62 2.52 -11.32 -7.06
CA GLU A 62 3.62 -11.14 -8.01
C GLU A 62 4.68 -12.24 -7.91
N VAL A 63 5.10 -12.57 -6.69
CA VAL A 63 6.12 -13.61 -6.45
C VAL A 63 5.64 -14.99 -6.94
N ASN A 64 4.33 -15.23 -6.93
CA ASN A 64 3.73 -16.48 -7.39
C ASN A 64 3.33 -16.46 -8.88
N ASP A 65 3.52 -15.36 -9.60
CA ASP A 65 3.21 -15.26 -11.03
C ASP A 65 4.28 -15.96 -11.90
N GLU A 66 3.92 -16.28 -13.14
CA GLU A 66 4.83 -16.93 -14.08
C GLU A 66 5.81 -15.92 -14.70
N HIS A 67 7.07 -15.97 -14.25
CA HIS A 67 8.15 -15.13 -14.75
C HIS A 67 9.20 -15.91 -15.56
N ASN A 68 10.17 -15.19 -16.11
CA ASN A 68 11.36 -15.81 -16.71
C ASN A 68 12.24 -16.48 -15.64
N GLU A 69 13.13 -17.37 -16.06
CA GLU A 69 13.97 -18.20 -15.15
C GLU A 69 14.96 -17.38 -14.28
N ASP A 70 15.24 -16.13 -14.65
CA ASP A 70 16.17 -15.24 -13.95
C ASP A 70 15.46 -14.32 -12.93
N TRP A 71 14.12 -14.36 -12.85
CA TRP A 71 13.34 -13.51 -11.94
C TRP A 71 13.52 -13.95 -10.49
N THR A 72 13.83 -12.99 -9.62
CA THR A 72 14.09 -13.23 -8.20
C THR A 72 13.06 -12.58 -7.30
N LEU A 73 13.09 -12.95 -6.01
CA LEU A 73 12.33 -12.25 -4.98
C LEU A 73 12.71 -10.75 -4.93
N GLU A 74 13.98 -10.40 -5.13
CA GLU A 74 14.43 -9.00 -5.11
C GLU A 74 13.78 -8.19 -6.24
N ASP A 75 13.58 -8.79 -7.41
CA ASP A 75 12.88 -8.14 -8.53
C ASP A 75 11.42 -7.86 -8.18
N SER A 76 10.75 -8.79 -7.49
CA SER A 76 9.36 -8.61 -7.03
C SER A 76 9.20 -7.50 -6.00
N LEU A 77 10.24 -7.23 -5.21
CA LEU A 77 10.28 -6.22 -4.15
C LEU A 77 10.80 -4.85 -4.64
N LYS A 78 11.22 -4.76 -5.89
CA LYS A 78 11.89 -3.58 -6.42
C LYS A 78 10.88 -2.48 -6.77
N ASP A 79 11.20 -1.27 -6.33
CA ASP A 79 10.44 -0.04 -6.60
C ASP A 79 8.94 -0.15 -6.26
N VAL A 80 8.60 -0.94 -5.24
CA VAL A 80 7.22 -1.10 -4.79
C VAL A 80 6.70 0.22 -4.22
N ASP A 81 5.52 0.63 -4.69
CA ASP A 81 4.83 1.82 -4.21
C ASP A 81 3.31 1.69 -4.33
N VAL A 82 2.59 2.49 -3.55
CA VAL A 82 1.14 2.64 -3.68
C VAL A 82 0.84 3.96 -4.38
N ARG A 83 0.11 3.89 -5.49
CA ARG A 83 -0.37 5.07 -6.20
C ARG A 83 -1.88 5.14 -6.19
N ALA A 84 -2.41 6.27 -5.75
CA ALA A 84 -3.82 6.61 -5.84
C ALA A 84 -4.05 7.67 -6.93
N LYS A 85 -5.19 7.61 -7.61
CA LYS A 85 -5.58 8.64 -8.57
C LYS A 85 -6.02 9.92 -7.86
N ALA A 86 -6.69 9.78 -6.72
CA ALA A 86 -7.10 10.88 -5.87
C ALA A 86 -7.19 10.42 -4.41
N ILE A 87 -6.99 11.36 -3.49
CA ILE A 87 -7.19 11.20 -2.05
C ILE A 87 -8.03 12.41 -1.59
N GLY A 88 -9.01 12.17 -0.74
CA GLY A 88 -9.91 13.23 -0.25
C GLY A 88 -10.81 12.74 0.87
N LEU A 89 -11.88 13.47 1.14
CA LEU A 89 -12.83 13.15 2.22
C LEU A 89 -14.26 12.98 1.73
N SER A 90 -14.99 12.12 2.41
CA SER A 90 -16.45 12.06 2.35
C SER A 90 -17.07 13.24 3.11
N GLU A 91 -18.35 13.51 2.87
CA GLU A 91 -19.13 14.48 3.65
C GLU A 91 -19.20 14.12 5.15
N LEU A 92 -18.91 12.86 5.49
CA LEU A 92 -18.90 12.33 6.85
C LEU A 92 -17.51 12.37 7.51
N GLY A 93 -16.49 12.85 6.80
CA GLY A 93 -15.11 12.94 7.31
C GLY A 93 -14.29 11.65 7.17
N GLU A 94 -14.72 10.70 6.34
CA GLU A 94 -13.93 9.50 6.03
C GLU A 94 -12.92 9.81 4.94
N VAL A 95 -11.70 9.29 5.06
CA VAL A 95 -10.70 9.42 4.01
C VAL A 95 -10.98 8.41 2.91
N LEU A 96 -11.11 8.96 1.71
CA LEU A 96 -11.43 8.24 0.49
C LEU A 96 -10.19 8.19 -0.39
N VAL A 97 -9.71 6.98 -0.70
CA VAL A 97 -8.60 6.76 -1.63
C VAL A 97 -9.15 6.14 -2.91
N TRP A 98 -9.12 6.89 -4.02
CA TRP A 98 -9.70 6.47 -5.29
C TRP A 98 -8.68 5.84 -6.23
N SER A 99 -9.08 4.71 -6.83
CA SER A 99 -8.27 3.96 -7.81
C SER A 99 -6.84 3.75 -7.34
N ALA A 100 -6.70 3.30 -6.09
CA ALA A 100 -5.41 2.89 -5.54
C ALA A 100 -4.92 1.63 -6.24
N LYS A 101 -3.61 1.56 -6.46
CA LYS A 101 -2.93 0.39 -7.00
C LYS A 101 -1.58 0.22 -6.32
N VAL A 102 -1.12 -1.03 -6.24
CA VAL A 102 0.24 -1.37 -5.87
C VAL A 102 1.02 -1.59 -7.16
N ASP A 103 2.14 -0.91 -7.31
CA ASP A 103 3.02 -1.06 -8.46
C ASP A 103 4.41 -1.49 -7.97
N GLY A 104 5.14 -2.26 -8.77
CA GLY A 104 6.58 -2.50 -8.62
C GLY A 104 7.29 -2.37 -9.97
N ASP A 105 8.58 -2.73 -10.03
CA ASP A 105 9.37 -2.64 -11.26
C ASP A 105 8.87 -3.64 -12.32
N GLY A 106 8.03 -3.16 -13.24
CA GLY A 106 7.51 -3.96 -14.35
C GLY A 106 6.16 -4.65 -14.08
N TRP A 107 5.60 -4.53 -12.89
CA TRP A 107 4.31 -5.14 -12.52
C TRP A 107 3.37 -4.15 -11.83
N SER A 108 2.08 -4.45 -11.85
CA SER A 108 1.05 -3.64 -11.19
C SER A 108 -0.16 -4.49 -10.83
N LEU A 109 -0.54 -4.46 -9.56
CA LEU A 109 -1.81 -5.03 -9.11
C LEU A 109 -2.86 -3.91 -9.04
N ILE A 110 -3.72 -3.86 -10.05
CA ILE A 110 -4.89 -2.98 -10.04
C ILE A 110 -5.95 -3.65 -9.19
N THR A 111 -6.23 -3.10 -8.00
CA THR A 111 -7.45 -3.45 -7.31
C THR A 111 -8.63 -2.84 -8.04
N GLU A 112 -9.57 -3.68 -8.47
CA GLU A 112 -10.91 -3.27 -8.91
C GLU A 112 -11.77 -2.73 -7.75
N THR A 113 -11.18 -2.36 -6.62
CA THR A 113 -11.86 -1.67 -5.53
C THR A 113 -11.74 -0.17 -5.82
N PRO A 114 -12.79 0.49 -6.34
CA PRO A 114 -12.73 1.88 -6.79
C PRO A 114 -12.46 2.88 -5.65
N LEU A 115 -12.55 2.41 -4.39
CA LEU A 115 -12.47 3.19 -3.18
C LEU A 115 -11.94 2.34 -2.01
N ILE A 116 -10.87 2.78 -1.35
CA ILE A 116 -10.52 2.31 0.00
C ILE A 116 -11.14 3.31 0.99
N GLU A 117 -12.09 2.83 1.79
CA GLU A 117 -12.65 3.58 2.92
C GLU A 117 -11.78 3.33 4.14
N LEU A 118 -11.10 4.37 4.61
CA LEU A 118 -10.32 4.30 5.84
C LEU A 118 -11.19 4.75 7.02
N PRO A 119 -11.06 4.11 8.21
CA PRO A 119 -11.80 4.50 9.40
C PRO A 119 -11.62 5.99 9.71
N TRP A 120 -12.56 6.57 10.44
CA TRP A 120 -12.58 8.02 10.73
C TRP A 120 -11.22 8.59 11.12
N ALA A 121 -10.92 9.73 10.48
CA ALA A 121 -9.89 10.68 10.83
C ALA A 121 -10.16 11.32 12.21
#